data_AF-A0A958CWC8-F1
#
_entry.id   AF-A0A958CWC8-F1
#
_cell.length_a   1.000
_cell.length_b   1.000
_cell.length_c   1.000
_cell.angle_alpha   90.00
_cell.angle_beta   90.00
_cell.angle_gamma   90.00
#
_symmetry.space_group_name_H-M   'P 1'
#
loop_
_entity.id
_entity.type
_entity.pdbx_description
1 polymer ?
#
loop_
_entity_poly.entity_id
_entity_poly.type
_entity_poly.pdbx_seq_one_letter_code
_entity_poly.pdbx_strand_id
1 'polypeptide(L)'
;MTAERQPEHRRNPRLEALLDEISGLLGPVESEVAARYHMPAYPVVLVMGLPRCGSTLTMQWLAASGRFGYPSNLLSRFYAAPYVGARIQQLLTDPQFSFGDELHDLASAVGFDSTLGKTRGALAPNEFWYFWRRFIPNVEPRKLTGEELSAVRSAEFTAELAALEAAFGKPLAMKGLILALDIPFLDRLLDNVLFLHVHRHPFYNVQSLRESR
;
A
#
# COMPACT_ATOMS: atom_id res chain seq x y z
N MET A 1 -26.96 8.82 -8.65
CA MET A 1 -27.25 7.66 -7.79
C MET A 1 -26.02 7.39 -6.93
N THR A 2 -26.09 7.69 -5.64
CA THR A 2 -25.08 7.28 -4.66
C THR A 2 -25.21 5.77 -4.50
N ALA A 3 -24.31 5.01 -5.13
CA ALA A 3 -24.30 3.56 -4.99
C ALA A 3 -23.99 3.22 -3.52
N GLU A 4 -24.99 2.71 -2.80
CA GLU A 4 -24.77 2.21 -1.44
C GLU A 4 -23.85 0.99 -1.49
N ARG A 5 -22.80 1.00 -0.67
CA ARG A 5 -21.94 -0.17 -0.53
C ARG A 5 -22.74 -1.32 0.07
N GLN A 6 -22.54 -2.52 -0.48
CA GLN A 6 -23.10 -3.75 0.10
C GLN A 6 -22.71 -3.86 1.60
N PRO A 7 -23.56 -4.44 2.46
CA PRO A 7 -23.35 -4.46 3.91
C PRO A 7 -21.96 -4.92 4.35
N GLU A 8 -21.43 -5.98 3.72
CA GLU A 8 -20.09 -6.54 3.92
C GLU A 8 -18.92 -5.63 3.48
N HIS A 9 -19.21 -4.52 2.82
CA HIS A 9 -18.22 -3.53 2.35
C HIS A 9 -18.40 -2.15 2.99
N ARG A 10 -19.34 -2.03 3.96
CA ARG A 10 -19.50 -0.81 4.75
C ARG A 10 -18.29 -0.61 5.64
N ARG A 11 -17.95 0.67 5.88
CA ARG A 11 -16.90 1.02 6.84
C ARG A 11 -17.33 0.63 8.24
N ASN A 12 -16.40 0.15 9.05
CA ASN A 12 -16.64 -0.14 10.46
C ASN A 12 -16.25 1.10 11.29
N PRO A 13 -17.21 1.87 11.82
CA PRO A 13 -16.91 3.13 12.50
C PRO A 13 -16.03 2.95 13.74
N ARG A 14 -16.14 1.81 14.44
CA ARG A 14 -15.28 1.50 15.60
C ARG A 14 -13.84 1.26 15.18
N LEU A 15 -13.65 0.65 14.01
CA LEU A 15 -12.32 0.46 13.44
C LEU A 15 -11.72 1.80 13.02
N GLU A 16 -12.48 2.66 12.33
CA GLU A 16 -11.96 3.98 11.93
C GLU A 16 -11.55 4.80 13.16
N ALA A 17 -12.37 4.82 14.22
CA ALA A 17 -12.03 5.53 15.45
C ALA A 17 -10.73 5.03 16.10
N LEU A 18 -10.52 3.70 16.14
CA LEU A 18 -9.29 3.13 16.67
C LEU A 18 -8.08 3.41 15.77
N LEU A 19 -8.27 3.41 14.45
CA LEU A 19 -7.22 3.78 13.51
C LEU A 19 -6.80 5.24 13.70
N ASP A 20 -7.76 6.14 13.89
CA ASP A 20 -7.49 7.56 14.14
C ASP A 20 -6.76 7.76 15.48
N GLU A 21 -7.17 7.06 16.53
CA GLU A 21 -6.50 7.09 17.85
C GLU A 21 -5.03 6.63 17.74
N ILE A 22 -4.79 5.44 17.17
CA ILE A 22 -3.45 4.88 17.00
C ILE A 22 -2.60 5.78 16.09
N SER A 23 -3.18 6.32 15.03
CA SER A 23 -2.50 7.26 14.12
C SER A 23 -2.08 8.53 14.85
N GLY A 24 -2.93 9.07 15.75
CA GLY A 24 -2.60 10.23 16.57
C GLY A 24 -1.45 9.97 17.56
N LEU A 25 -1.38 8.76 18.11
CA LEU A 25 -0.32 8.36 19.04
C LEU A 25 1.03 8.11 18.35
N LEU A 26 1.02 7.42 17.19
CA LEU A 26 2.25 7.00 16.52
C LEU A 26 2.74 8.00 15.46
N GLY A 27 1.87 8.86 14.93
CA GLY A 27 2.19 9.83 13.88
C GLY A 27 3.36 10.78 14.23
N PRO A 28 3.45 11.33 15.44
CA PRO A 28 4.59 12.17 15.83
C PRO A 28 5.92 11.41 15.80
N VAL A 29 5.93 10.14 16.26
CA VAL A 29 7.11 9.28 16.23
C VAL A 29 7.50 8.96 14.80
N GLU A 30 6.53 8.65 13.94
CA GLU A 30 6.78 8.44 12.51
C GLU A 30 7.42 9.67 11.87
N SER A 31 6.89 10.86 12.15
CA SER A 31 7.41 12.12 11.58
C SER A 31 8.86 12.37 12.00
N GLU A 32 9.20 12.09 13.26
CA GLU A 32 10.58 12.20 13.74
C GLU A 32 11.52 11.21 13.05
N VAL A 33 11.06 9.97 12.83
CA VAL A 33 11.84 8.96 12.11
C VAL A 33 11.99 9.33 10.64
N ALA A 34 10.90 9.69 9.97
CA ALA A 34 10.87 10.05 8.56
C ALA A 34 11.74 11.27 8.25
N ALA A 35 11.88 12.22 9.19
CA ALA A 35 12.77 13.37 9.05
C ALA A 35 14.25 13.01 8.86
N ARG A 36 14.65 11.76 9.15
CA ARG A 36 16.01 11.24 8.93
C ARG A 36 16.21 10.71 7.50
N TYR A 37 15.16 10.66 6.70
CA TYR A 37 15.15 10.14 5.34
C TYR A 37 14.67 11.21 4.37
N HIS A 38 14.95 10.98 3.08
CA HIS A 38 14.58 11.92 2.03
C HIS A 38 14.01 11.21 0.80
N MET A 39 14.72 10.19 0.30
CA MET A 39 14.39 9.46 -0.91
C MET A 39 14.71 7.98 -0.72
N PRO A 40 13.92 7.04 -1.28
CA PRO A 40 14.25 5.62 -1.27
C PRO A 40 15.59 5.36 -1.95
N ALA A 41 16.39 4.45 -1.38
CA ALA A 41 17.70 4.07 -1.90
C ALA A 41 17.60 2.99 -2.99
N TYR A 42 16.57 2.15 -2.93
CA TYR A 42 16.29 1.17 -3.97
C TYR A 42 15.18 1.65 -4.93
N PRO A 43 15.04 1.04 -6.12
CA PRO A 43 13.92 1.35 -7.00
C PRO A 43 12.59 1.04 -6.33
N VAL A 44 11.65 2.00 -6.39
CA VAL A 44 10.26 1.76 -5.99
C VAL A 44 9.51 1.13 -7.16
N VAL A 45 9.04 -0.11 -6.99
CA VAL A 45 8.23 -0.81 -7.99
C VAL A 45 6.76 -0.46 -7.79
N LEU A 46 6.18 0.22 -8.78
CA LEU A 46 4.76 0.57 -8.80
C LEU A 46 4.01 -0.31 -9.79
N VAL A 47 3.15 -1.18 -9.27
CA VAL A 47 2.22 -1.99 -10.06
C VAL A 47 1.07 -1.09 -10.54
N MET A 48 1.01 -0.92 -11.85
CA MET A 48 0.07 -0.05 -12.55
C MET A 48 -0.91 -0.88 -13.37
N GLY A 49 -2.11 -0.37 -13.59
CA GLY A 49 -3.09 -0.99 -14.46
C GLY A 49 -4.51 -0.54 -14.12
N LEU A 50 -5.46 -0.92 -14.97
CA LEU A 50 -6.87 -0.64 -14.70
C LEU A 50 -7.39 -1.58 -13.59
N PRO A 51 -8.45 -1.20 -12.86
CA PRO A 51 -9.13 -2.15 -11.99
C PRO A 51 -9.47 -3.43 -12.75
N ARG A 52 -9.35 -4.58 -12.07
CA ARG A 52 -9.60 -5.93 -12.60
C ARG A 52 -8.58 -6.46 -13.63
N CYS A 53 -7.43 -5.81 -13.80
CA CYS A 53 -6.39 -6.28 -14.72
C CYS A 53 -5.52 -7.45 -14.20
N GLY A 54 -5.63 -7.82 -12.92
CA GLY A 54 -4.74 -8.81 -12.29
C GLY A 54 -3.61 -8.19 -11.46
N SER A 55 -3.68 -6.90 -11.13
CA SER A 55 -2.70 -6.23 -10.27
C SER A 55 -2.58 -6.85 -8.86
N THR A 56 -3.66 -7.41 -8.30
CA THR A 56 -3.61 -8.13 -7.01
C THR A 56 -2.78 -9.41 -7.11
N LEU A 57 -3.00 -10.23 -8.16
CA LEU A 57 -2.20 -11.43 -8.39
C LEU A 57 -0.71 -11.08 -8.59
N THR A 58 -0.44 -10.00 -9.32
CA THR A 58 0.92 -9.49 -9.52
C THR A 58 1.58 -9.12 -8.19
N MET A 59 0.86 -8.43 -7.30
CA MET A 59 1.35 -8.12 -5.95
C MET A 59 1.58 -9.37 -5.11
N GLN A 60 0.68 -10.36 -5.18
CA GLN A 60 0.85 -11.64 -4.48
C GLN A 60 2.10 -12.39 -4.95
N TRP A 61 2.38 -12.36 -6.26
CA TRP A 61 3.59 -12.94 -6.82
C TRP A 61 4.87 -12.20 -6.38
N LEU A 62 4.86 -10.86 -6.42
CA LEU A 62 5.99 -10.06 -5.92
C LEU A 62 6.25 -10.31 -4.43
N ALA A 63 5.19 -10.39 -3.63
CA ALA A 63 5.27 -10.72 -2.21
C ALA A 63 5.84 -12.12 -1.95
N ALA A 64 5.33 -13.13 -2.68
CA ALA A 64 5.78 -14.51 -2.56
C ALA A 64 7.26 -14.72 -2.95
N SER A 65 7.85 -13.82 -3.74
CA SER A 65 9.28 -13.87 -4.08
C SER A 65 10.20 -13.64 -2.87
N GLY A 66 9.71 -12.99 -1.81
CA GLY A 66 10.49 -12.59 -0.65
C GLY A 66 11.55 -11.51 -0.91
N ARG A 67 11.60 -10.94 -2.14
CA ARG A 67 12.61 -9.95 -2.57
C ARG A 67 12.21 -8.50 -2.37
N PHE A 68 10.93 -8.23 -2.09
CA PHE A 68 10.40 -6.87 -1.95
C PHE A 68 9.79 -6.65 -0.57
N GLY A 69 9.93 -5.44 -0.04
CA GLY A 69 9.03 -4.92 0.99
C GLY A 69 7.72 -4.50 0.33
N TYR A 70 6.58 -4.72 0.98
CA TYR A 70 5.28 -4.35 0.42
C TYR A 70 4.27 -4.05 1.54
N PRO A 71 3.26 -3.21 1.28
CA PRO A 71 2.18 -3.01 2.23
C PRO A 71 1.37 -4.27 2.44
N SER A 72 1.31 -4.78 3.67
CA SER A 72 0.48 -5.91 4.06
C SER A 72 -0.85 -5.45 4.68
N ASN A 73 -1.77 -6.37 4.93
CA ASN A 73 -2.99 -6.09 5.67
C ASN A 73 -2.72 -5.65 7.12
N LEU A 74 -1.69 -6.19 7.76
CA LEU A 74 -1.26 -5.75 9.09
C LEU A 74 -0.66 -4.34 9.03
N LEU A 75 0.27 -4.10 8.10
CA LEU A 75 0.89 -2.78 7.94
C LEU A 75 -0.14 -1.70 7.58
N SER A 76 -1.21 -2.06 6.87
CA SER A 76 -2.30 -1.12 6.55
C SER A 76 -2.98 -0.49 7.77
N ARG A 77 -2.83 -1.08 8.96
CA ARG A 77 -3.36 -0.54 10.23
C ARG A 77 -2.50 0.60 10.79
N PHE A 78 -1.26 0.71 10.31
CA PHE A 78 -0.29 1.72 10.70
C PHE A 78 -0.03 2.68 9.52
N TYR A 79 -1.05 3.00 8.74
CA TYR A 79 -0.91 3.83 7.54
C TYR A 79 -0.40 5.24 7.80
N ALA A 80 -0.53 5.74 9.04
CA ALA A 80 0.00 7.02 9.50
C ALA A 80 1.39 6.92 10.16
N ALA A 81 1.84 5.68 10.41
CA ALA A 81 3.13 5.39 11.00
C ALA A 81 3.77 4.13 10.35
N PRO A 82 4.00 4.14 9.02
CA PRO A 82 4.42 2.95 8.28
C PRO A 82 5.77 2.38 8.72
N TYR A 83 6.76 3.20 9.06
CA TYR A 83 8.04 2.70 9.59
C TYR A 83 7.81 1.92 10.89
N VAL A 84 7.13 2.56 11.86
CA VAL A 84 6.85 1.93 13.16
C VAL A 84 6.02 0.65 12.97
N GLY A 85 5.00 0.71 12.12
CA GLY A 85 4.16 -0.43 11.76
C GLY A 85 4.95 -1.58 11.13
N ALA A 86 5.94 -1.28 10.29
CA ALA A 86 6.80 -2.30 9.68
C ALA A 86 7.71 -2.95 10.72
N ARG A 87 8.24 -2.18 11.68
CA ARG A 87 9.02 -2.72 12.80
C ARG A 87 8.17 -3.61 13.72
N ILE A 88 6.94 -3.20 14.01
CA ILE A 88 5.99 -4.03 14.77
C ILE A 88 5.67 -5.31 13.99
N GLN A 89 5.40 -5.21 12.68
CA GLN A 89 5.17 -6.40 11.86
C GLN A 89 6.37 -7.35 11.90
N GLN A 90 7.61 -6.85 11.76
CA GLN A 90 8.82 -7.67 11.86
C GLN A 90 8.91 -8.37 13.22
N LEU A 91 8.67 -7.65 14.32
CA LEU A 91 8.66 -8.22 15.66
C LEU A 91 7.66 -9.38 15.80
N LEU A 92 6.49 -9.26 15.16
CA LEU A 92 5.40 -10.24 15.30
C LEU A 92 5.50 -11.42 14.31
N THR A 93 6.23 -11.27 13.20
CA THR A 93 6.10 -12.20 12.05
C THR A 93 7.39 -12.61 11.39
N ASP A 94 8.51 -11.94 11.66
CA ASP A 94 9.79 -12.31 11.08
C ASP A 94 10.42 -13.47 11.88
N PRO A 95 10.75 -14.60 11.25
CA PRO A 95 11.36 -15.74 11.92
C PRO A 95 12.66 -15.39 12.67
N GLN A 96 13.39 -14.34 12.26
CA GLN A 96 14.62 -13.92 12.94
C GLN A 96 14.40 -13.38 14.34
N PHE A 97 13.19 -12.88 14.63
CA PHE A 97 12.79 -12.37 15.94
C PHE A 97 11.84 -13.32 16.67
N SER A 98 11.58 -14.50 16.11
CA SER A 98 10.71 -15.51 16.74
C SER A 98 11.40 -16.10 17.98
N PHE A 99 10.72 -16.02 19.12
CA PHE A 99 11.10 -16.69 20.35
C PHE A 99 10.05 -17.76 20.65
N GLY A 100 10.46 -19.03 20.68
CA GLY A 100 9.55 -20.13 21.04
C GLY A 100 8.40 -20.40 20.07
N ASP A 101 8.39 -19.81 18.87
CA ASP A 101 7.32 -19.94 17.86
C ASP A 101 5.93 -19.47 18.34
N GLU A 102 5.91 -18.53 19.29
CA GLU A 102 4.69 -18.08 19.99
C GLU A 102 3.63 -17.42 19.09
N LEU A 103 4.06 -16.86 17.96
CA LEU A 103 3.23 -16.05 17.04
C LEU A 103 3.19 -16.63 15.61
N HIS A 104 3.43 -17.94 15.48
CA HIS A 104 3.48 -18.61 14.17
C HIS A 104 2.21 -18.38 13.32
N ASP A 105 1.04 -18.27 13.96
CA ASP A 105 -0.26 -18.08 13.30
C ASP A 105 -0.38 -16.73 12.58
N LEU A 106 0.38 -15.72 13.00
CA LEU A 106 0.45 -14.42 12.33
C LEU A 106 1.34 -14.44 11.07
N ALA A 107 2.31 -15.35 11.01
CA ALA A 107 3.28 -15.49 9.92
C ALA A 107 2.78 -16.39 8.77
N SER A 108 1.53 -16.21 8.35
CA SER A 108 0.93 -17.02 7.27
C SER A 108 1.56 -16.72 5.90
N ALA A 109 1.83 -17.77 5.11
CA ALA A 109 2.28 -17.63 3.72
C ALA A 109 1.29 -16.83 2.86
N VAL A 110 1.81 -16.15 1.83
CA VAL A 110 0.98 -15.38 0.89
C VAL A 110 0.13 -16.34 0.04
N GLY A 111 -1.18 -16.35 0.29
CA GLY A 111 -2.14 -17.07 -0.55
C GLY A 111 -2.40 -16.36 -1.88
N PHE A 112 -2.69 -17.14 -2.93
CA PHE A 112 -3.07 -16.64 -4.26
C PHE A 112 -4.60 -16.55 -4.45
N ASP A 113 -5.29 -16.00 -3.45
CA ASP A 113 -6.74 -15.78 -3.49
C ASP A 113 -7.06 -14.31 -3.14
N SER A 114 -8.08 -13.74 -3.78
CA SER A 114 -8.56 -12.40 -3.45
C SER A 114 -10.02 -12.21 -3.83
N THR A 115 -10.77 -11.50 -2.98
CA THR A 115 -12.16 -11.11 -3.26
C THR A 115 -12.19 -9.62 -3.56
N LEU A 116 -12.59 -9.23 -4.78
CA LEU A 116 -12.62 -7.83 -5.21
C LEU A 116 -11.28 -7.09 -5.02
N GLY A 117 -10.16 -7.79 -5.19
CA GLY A 117 -8.82 -7.24 -5.02
C GLY A 117 -8.34 -7.15 -3.57
N LYS A 118 -9.18 -7.48 -2.58
CA LYS A 118 -8.80 -7.64 -1.17
C LYS A 118 -8.25 -9.04 -0.92
N THR A 119 -7.10 -9.11 -0.28
CA THR A 119 -6.44 -10.36 0.11
C THR A 119 -6.79 -10.71 1.56
N ARG A 120 -6.53 -11.96 1.97
CA ARG A 120 -6.75 -12.44 3.35
C ARG A 120 -5.43 -12.86 3.98
N GLY A 121 -5.29 -12.66 5.29
CA GLY A 121 -4.07 -12.95 6.06
C GLY A 121 -3.29 -11.68 6.43
N ALA A 122 -2.59 -11.70 7.56
CA ALA A 122 -1.89 -10.53 8.10
C ALA A 122 -0.81 -10.01 7.14
N LEU A 123 -0.02 -10.92 6.56
CA LEU A 123 1.06 -10.60 5.63
C LEU A 123 0.64 -10.53 4.16
N ALA A 124 -0.65 -10.68 3.85
CA ALA A 124 -1.10 -10.62 2.46
C ALA A 124 -1.09 -9.17 1.93
N PRO A 125 -0.76 -8.95 0.64
CA PRO A 125 -0.61 -7.60 0.08
C PRO A 125 -1.88 -6.76 0.17
N ASN A 126 -1.71 -5.48 0.48
CA ASN A 126 -2.75 -4.47 0.63
C ASN A 126 -2.52 -3.30 -0.34
N GLU A 127 -3.59 -2.64 -0.76
CA GLU A 127 -3.50 -1.50 -1.69
C GLU A 127 -3.01 -0.21 -1.00
N PHE A 128 -3.10 -0.17 0.33
CA PHE A 128 -2.56 0.87 1.20
C PHE A 128 -3.14 2.27 0.93
N TRP A 129 -4.41 2.34 0.55
CA TRP A 129 -5.09 3.60 0.19
C TRP A 129 -5.03 4.69 1.27
N TYR A 130 -5.14 4.33 2.55
CA TYR A 130 -5.09 5.31 3.63
C TYR A 130 -3.74 6.02 3.70
N PHE A 131 -2.64 5.31 3.40
CA PHE A 131 -1.31 5.91 3.32
C PHE A 131 -1.24 6.91 2.16
N TRP A 132 -1.61 6.48 0.95
CA TRP A 132 -1.60 7.36 -0.23
C TRP A 132 -2.44 8.62 -0.05
N ARG A 133 -3.64 8.49 0.54
CA ARG A 133 -4.58 9.60 0.78
C ARG A 133 -4.10 10.62 1.80
N ARG A 134 -3.06 10.33 2.58
CA ARG A 134 -2.42 11.34 3.43
C ARG A 134 -1.71 12.39 2.58
N PHE A 135 -1.07 11.97 1.49
CA PHE A 135 -0.21 12.86 0.71
C PHE A 135 -0.89 13.40 -0.54
N ILE A 136 -1.80 12.62 -1.11
CA ILE A 136 -2.42 12.91 -2.40
C ILE A 136 -3.85 13.40 -2.15
N PRO A 137 -4.23 14.58 -2.68
CA PRO A 137 -5.57 15.15 -2.52
C PRO A 137 -6.58 14.44 -3.45
N ASN A 138 -6.69 13.12 -3.32
CA ASN A 138 -7.55 12.30 -4.15
C ASN A 138 -8.23 11.18 -3.37
N VAL A 139 -9.54 11.01 -3.57
CA VAL A 139 -10.31 9.93 -2.95
C VAL A 139 -10.33 8.68 -3.84
N GLU A 140 -10.49 8.87 -5.15
CA GLU A 140 -10.66 7.80 -6.15
C GLU A 140 -9.75 8.05 -7.36
N PRO A 141 -9.17 7.02 -8.01
CA PRO A 141 -8.26 7.21 -9.14
C PRO A 141 -8.86 8.09 -10.25
N ARG A 142 -8.23 9.24 -10.47
CA ARG A 142 -8.55 10.19 -11.54
C ARG A 142 -7.33 11.01 -11.87
N LYS A 143 -7.37 11.69 -13.02
CA LYS A 143 -6.33 12.65 -13.38
C LYS A 143 -6.39 13.84 -12.42
N LEU A 144 -5.24 14.20 -11.86
CA LEU A 144 -5.10 15.39 -11.02
C LEU A 144 -4.84 16.65 -11.84
N THR A 145 -5.32 17.78 -11.35
CA THR A 145 -5.00 19.10 -11.91
C THR A 145 -3.58 19.52 -11.51
N GLY A 146 -3.02 20.53 -12.19
CA GLY A 146 -1.72 21.07 -11.83
C GLY A 146 -1.67 21.63 -10.39
N GLU A 147 -2.77 22.24 -9.94
CA GLU A 147 -2.92 22.74 -8.56
C GLU A 147 -2.90 21.58 -7.54
N GLU A 148 -3.66 20.52 -7.81
CA GLU A 148 -3.71 19.34 -6.95
C GLU A 148 -2.37 18.62 -6.86
N LEU A 149 -1.66 18.51 -7.98
CA LEU A 149 -0.30 17.95 -8.00
C LEU A 149 0.68 18.81 -7.20
N SER A 150 0.51 20.14 -7.22
CA SER A 150 1.35 21.07 -6.46
C SER A 150 1.04 21.02 -4.95
N ALA A 151 -0.17 20.61 -4.56
CA ALA A 151 -0.58 20.42 -3.18
C ALA A 151 -0.15 19.06 -2.59
N VAL A 152 0.41 18.15 -3.41
CA VAL A 152 0.94 16.88 -2.90
C VAL A 152 2.10 17.16 -1.95
N ARG A 153 2.05 16.54 -0.77
CA ARG A 153 3.11 16.61 0.24
C ARG A 153 4.30 15.72 -0.14
N SER A 154 4.94 16.07 -1.25
CA SER A 154 5.95 15.28 -1.96
C SER A 154 7.14 14.87 -1.09
N ALA A 155 7.74 15.82 -0.37
CA ALA A 155 8.91 15.54 0.47
C ALA A 155 8.58 14.59 1.63
N GLU A 156 7.41 14.75 2.26
CA GLU A 156 6.95 13.83 3.31
C GLU A 156 6.68 12.43 2.74
N PHE A 157 6.05 12.37 1.57
CA PHE A 157 5.75 11.12 0.89
C PHE A 157 7.01 10.31 0.55
N THR A 158 8.03 10.96 -0.05
CA THR A 158 9.28 10.27 -0.41
C THR A 158 10.10 9.89 0.82
N ALA A 159 10.11 10.73 1.86
CA ALA A 159 10.78 10.42 3.12
C ALA A 159 10.14 9.22 3.84
N GLU A 160 8.81 9.12 3.85
CA GLU A 160 8.14 7.95 4.45
C GLU A 160 8.30 6.67 3.64
N LEU A 161 8.31 6.75 2.30
CA LEU A 161 8.69 5.60 1.48
C LEU A 161 10.12 5.15 1.78
N ALA A 162 11.05 6.08 1.91
CA ALA A 162 12.44 5.80 2.23
C ALA A 162 12.61 5.17 3.62
N ALA A 163 11.90 5.69 4.62
CA ALA A 163 11.87 5.09 5.95
C ALA A 163 11.31 3.67 5.89
N LEU A 164 10.17 3.47 5.24
CA LEU A 164 9.55 2.16 5.10
C LEU A 164 10.46 1.16 4.37
N GLU A 165 11.14 1.59 3.30
CA GLU A 165 12.13 0.80 2.58
C GLU A 165 13.28 0.38 3.52
N ALA A 166 13.81 1.32 4.30
CA ALA A 166 14.86 1.06 5.26
C ALA A 166 14.42 0.07 6.36
N ALA A 167 13.16 0.14 6.80
CA ALA A 167 12.61 -0.81 7.76
C ALA A 167 12.63 -2.24 7.21
N PHE A 168 12.25 -2.43 5.93
CA PHE A 168 12.27 -3.75 5.28
C PHE A 168 13.67 -4.20 4.85
N GLY A 169 14.58 -3.26 4.58
CA GLY A 169 15.91 -3.54 4.02
C GLY A 169 15.86 -4.12 2.60
N LYS A 170 14.81 -3.80 1.82
CA LYS A 170 14.52 -4.35 0.49
C LYS A 170 13.82 -3.29 -0.38
N PRO A 171 13.92 -3.36 -1.73
CA PRO A 171 13.13 -2.52 -2.61
C PRO A 171 11.63 -2.64 -2.31
N LEU A 172 10.91 -1.52 -2.41
CA LEU A 172 9.46 -1.51 -2.20
C LEU A 172 8.70 -1.91 -3.47
N ALA A 173 7.69 -2.75 -3.31
CA ALA A 173 6.67 -3.02 -4.31
C ALA A 173 5.30 -2.58 -3.80
N MET A 174 4.61 -1.75 -4.56
CA MET A 174 3.32 -1.17 -4.17
C MET A 174 2.39 -1.09 -5.38
N LYS A 175 1.08 -1.04 -5.13
CA LYS A 175 0.12 -0.65 -6.15
C LYS A 175 0.11 0.87 -6.29
N GLY A 176 0.46 1.38 -7.48
CA GLY A 176 0.43 2.81 -7.80
C GLY A 176 -0.91 3.30 -8.36
N LEU A 177 -2.00 2.56 -8.10
CA LEU A 177 -3.29 2.74 -8.78
C LEU A 177 -3.90 4.14 -8.56
N ILE A 178 -3.65 4.78 -7.41
CA ILE A 178 -4.17 6.11 -7.09
C ILE A 178 -3.71 7.20 -8.06
N LEU A 179 -2.50 7.05 -8.61
CA LEU A 179 -1.84 7.96 -9.54
C LEU A 179 -1.60 7.29 -10.89
N ALA A 180 -2.41 6.28 -11.25
CA ALA A 180 -2.29 5.57 -12.52
C ALA A 180 -2.36 6.49 -13.75
N LEU A 181 -3.04 7.63 -13.64
CA LEU A 181 -3.17 8.64 -14.70
C LEU A 181 -2.14 9.77 -14.58
N ASP A 182 -1.29 9.74 -13.56
CA ASP A 182 -0.32 10.76 -13.19
C ASP A 182 1.12 10.20 -13.13
N ILE A 183 1.41 9.18 -13.95
CA ILE A 183 2.74 8.57 -14.09
C ILE A 183 3.86 9.61 -14.26
N PRO A 184 3.74 10.65 -15.12
CA PRO A 184 4.81 11.63 -15.26
C PRO A 184 5.10 12.43 -13.98
N PHE A 185 4.12 12.55 -13.07
CA PHE A 185 4.36 13.18 -11.77
C PHE A 185 5.19 12.25 -10.87
N LEU A 186 4.84 10.96 -10.80
CA LEU A 186 5.60 9.97 -10.05
C LEU A 186 7.04 9.82 -10.54
N ASP A 187 7.24 9.84 -11.86
CA ASP A 187 8.55 9.75 -12.51
C ASP A 187 9.47 10.93 -12.16
N ARG A 188 8.90 12.13 -11.98
CA ARG A 188 9.65 13.30 -11.49
C ARG A 188 9.83 13.33 -9.98
N LEU A 189 8.95 12.66 -9.25
CA LEU A 189 8.93 12.69 -7.78
C LEU A 189 9.94 11.70 -7.17
N LEU A 190 10.12 10.54 -7.79
CA LEU A 190 10.99 9.47 -7.31
C LEU A 190 12.22 9.37 -8.19
N ASP A 191 13.42 9.46 -7.59
CA ASP A 191 14.68 9.36 -8.32
C ASP A 191 14.85 8.04 -9.09
N ASN A 192 14.26 6.96 -8.56
CA ASN A 192 14.30 5.64 -9.17
C ASN A 192 12.97 4.91 -8.97
N VAL A 193 12.17 4.84 -10.03
CA VAL A 193 10.86 4.20 -10.03
C VAL A 193 10.73 3.25 -11.21
N LEU A 194 10.14 2.08 -10.95
CA LEU A 194 9.84 1.08 -11.97
C LEU A 194 8.33 0.90 -12.07
N PHE A 195 7.77 1.24 -13.23
CA PHE A 195 6.35 1.05 -13.50
C PHE A 195 6.09 -0.32 -14.12
N LEU A 196 5.48 -1.22 -13.34
CA LEU A 196 5.03 -2.52 -13.83
C LEU A 196 3.58 -2.41 -14.33
N HIS A 197 3.40 -2.24 -15.64
CA HIS A 197 2.07 -2.14 -16.24
C HIS A 197 1.44 -3.52 -16.48
N VAL A 198 0.38 -3.82 -15.72
CA VAL A 198 -0.42 -5.03 -15.86
C VAL A 198 -1.57 -4.77 -16.82
N HIS A 199 -1.57 -5.48 -17.94
CA HIS A 199 -2.56 -5.32 -19.00
C HIS A 199 -3.48 -6.54 -19.09
N ARG A 200 -4.79 -6.28 -19.22
CA ARG A 200 -5.82 -7.28 -19.52
C ARG A 200 -6.62 -6.79 -20.72
N HIS A 201 -7.01 -7.70 -21.60
CA HIS A 201 -7.81 -7.38 -22.77
C HIS A 201 -9.05 -6.55 -22.38
N PRO A 202 -9.30 -5.38 -23.00
CA PRO A 202 -10.32 -4.42 -22.55
C PRO A 202 -11.72 -5.03 -22.39
N PHE A 203 -12.13 -5.89 -23.33
CA PHE A 203 -13.42 -6.58 -23.26
C PHE A 203 -13.61 -7.37 -21.95
N TYR A 204 -12.64 -8.19 -21.56
CA TYR A 204 -12.71 -8.99 -20.33
C TYR A 204 -12.56 -8.13 -19.07
N ASN A 205 -11.86 -7.00 -19.18
CA ASN A 205 -11.71 -6.07 -18.07
C ASN A 205 -13.05 -5.37 -17.77
N VAL A 206 -13.73 -4.89 -18.80
CA VAL A 206 -15.08 -4.28 -18.69
C VAL A 206 -16.10 -5.30 -18.20
N GLN A 207 -16.06 -6.54 -18.73
CA GLN A 207 -16.91 -7.62 -18.25
C GLN A 207 -16.72 -7.87 -16.75
N SER A 208 -15.48 -8.05 -16.31
CA SER A 208 -15.13 -8.30 -14.89
C SER A 208 -15.53 -7.13 -13.99
N LEU A 209 -15.36 -5.89 -14.45
CA LEU A 209 -15.84 -4.69 -13.76
C LEU A 209 -17.36 -4.70 -13.59
N ARG A 210 -18.10 -4.96 -14.67
CA ARG A 210 -19.56 -5.00 -14.65
C ARG A 210 -20.09 -6.12 -13.75
N GLU A 211 -19.46 -7.29 -13.80
CA GLU A 211 -19.87 -8.46 -13.03
C GLU A 211 -19.41 -8.40 -11.56
N SER A 212 -18.57 -7.42 -11.19
CA SER A 212 -17.90 -7.37 -9.87
C SER A 212 -17.21 -8.70 -9.52
N ARG A 213 -16.67 -9.39 -10.54
CA ARG A 213 -15.94 -10.66 -10.39
C ARG A 213 -14.47 -10.45 -10.43
#